data_AF-A0AAD3H420-F1
#
_entry.id   AF-A0AAD3H420-F1
#
_cell.length_a   1.000
_cell.length_b   1.000
_cell.length_c   1.000
_cell.angle_alpha   90.00
_cell.angle_beta   90.00
_cell.angle_gamma   90.00
#
_symmetry.space_group_name_H-M   'P 1'
#
loop_
_entity.id
_entity.type
_entity.pdbx_description
1 polymer ?
#
loop_
_entity_poly.entity_id
_entity_poly.type
_entity_poly.pdbx_seq_one_letter_code
_entity_poly.pdbx_strand_id
1 'polypeptide(L)'
;MRVSIRSTVFITAILCVFFHSTVRAEEGECLADSGPCAEDPSCPSRPHIIRCASKYLDKNQNKMLEREELEEAINSLPWLARGVLKIIGSVDKIMEKCDADNDGAIGMETDMPATEETCLASCFKRKAFKSAFFPECIE
;
A
#
# COMPACT_ATOMS: atom_id res chain seq x y z
N MET A 1 -3.88 71.05 -23.79
CA MET A 1 -3.60 69.99 -24.79
C MET A 1 -3.83 68.66 -24.07
N ARG A 2 -4.96 67.94 -24.22
CA ARG A 2 -5.25 66.86 -25.22
C ARG A 2 -3.94 66.14 -25.62
N VAL A 3 -3.74 64.83 -25.44
CA VAL A 3 -4.49 63.69 -25.99
C VAL A 3 -4.15 62.38 -25.23
N SER A 4 -5.15 61.50 -25.14
CA SER A 4 -5.14 60.09 -24.75
C SER A 4 -4.49 59.18 -25.81
N ILE A 5 -3.65 58.21 -25.43
CA ILE A 5 -3.39 57.00 -26.25
C ILE A 5 -3.40 55.74 -25.36
N ARG A 6 -4.37 54.89 -25.68
CA ARG A 6 -4.57 53.50 -25.27
C ARG A 6 -3.37 52.63 -25.66
N SER A 7 -3.06 51.61 -24.87
CA SER A 7 -2.83 50.27 -25.44
C SER A 7 -2.97 49.18 -24.40
N THR A 8 -4.16 48.62 -24.43
CA THR A 8 -4.52 47.24 -24.14
C THR A 8 -3.45 46.27 -24.65
N VAL A 9 -2.86 45.46 -23.78
CA VAL A 9 -2.30 44.16 -24.15
C VAL A 9 -2.95 43.11 -23.28
N PHE A 10 -4.10 42.66 -23.78
CA PHE A 10 -4.62 41.32 -23.57
C PHE A 10 -3.58 40.33 -24.11
N ILE A 11 -2.97 39.52 -23.25
CA ILE A 11 -2.51 38.19 -23.66
C ILE A 11 -2.94 37.22 -22.56
N THR A 12 -4.09 36.62 -22.84
CA THR A 12 -4.58 35.32 -22.40
C THR A 12 -3.44 34.31 -22.18
N ALA A 13 -3.20 33.94 -20.94
CA ALA A 13 -2.41 32.77 -20.59
C ALA A 13 -3.32 31.74 -19.90
N ILE A 14 -3.78 30.81 -20.74
CA ILE A 14 -3.84 29.39 -20.44
C ILE A 14 -4.81 29.01 -19.32
N LEU A 15 -5.99 28.58 -19.77
CA LEU A 15 -6.87 27.62 -19.12
C LEU A 15 -6.07 26.60 -18.31
N CYS A 16 -6.03 26.78 -16.99
CA CYS A 16 -5.91 25.65 -16.06
C CYS A 16 -7.16 24.79 -16.26
N VAL A 17 -7.07 23.86 -17.21
CA VAL A 17 -7.88 22.65 -17.17
C VAL A 17 -7.44 21.91 -15.91
N PHE A 18 -8.09 22.24 -14.80
CA PHE A 18 -8.13 21.38 -13.63
C PHE A 18 -8.83 20.09 -14.08
N PHE A 19 -8.05 19.15 -14.60
CA PHE A 19 -8.36 17.75 -14.47
C PHE A 19 -8.36 17.45 -12.97
N HIS A 20 -9.49 17.71 -12.32
CA HIS A 20 -9.87 16.95 -11.13
C HIS A 20 -10.06 15.51 -11.62
N SER A 21 -8.95 14.78 -11.66
CA SER A 21 -8.99 13.33 -11.68
C SER A 21 -9.57 12.91 -10.33
N THR A 22 -10.89 12.86 -10.26
CA THR A 22 -11.59 12.04 -9.27
C THR A 22 -11.23 10.59 -9.57
N VAL A 23 -10.06 10.16 -9.10
CA VAL A 23 -9.80 8.73 -8.88
C VAL A 23 -10.71 8.36 -7.72
N ARG A 24 -11.94 7.99 -8.07
CA ARG A 24 -12.84 7.26 -7.20
C ARG A 24 -12.22 5.87 -7.11
N ALA A 25 -11.51 5.60 -6.01
CA ALA A 25 -11.19 4.23 -5.66
C ALA A 25 -12.54 3.51 -5.52
N GLU A 26 -12.85 2.63 -6.45
CA GLU A 26 -13.92 1.67 -6.27
C GLU A 26 -13.44 0.73 -5.16
N GLU A 27 -13.97 0.95 -3.97
CA GLU A 27 -13.88 0.03 -2.86
C GLU A 27 -14.67 -1.20 -3.27
N GLY A 28 -13.97 -2.24 -3.72
CA GLY A 28 -14.54 -3.56 -3.90
C GLY A 28 -14.96 -4.09 -2.54
N GLU A 29 -16.20 -3.82 -2.15
CA GLU A 29 -16.84 -4.37 -0.96
C GLU A 29 -17.08 -5.87 -1.21
N CYS A 30 -16.22 -6.72 -0.64
CA CYS A 30 -16.43 -8.16 -0.61
C CYS A 30 -17.57 -8.47 0.37
N LEU A 31 -18.79 -8.65 -0.14
CA LEU A 31 -19.91 -9.16 0.66
C LEU A 31 -19.56 -10.56 1.18
N ALA A 32 -19.38 -10.65 2.49
CA ALA A 32 -19.03 -11.86 3.20
C ALA A 32 -20.21 -12.84 3.28
N ASP A 33 -20.50 -13.62 2.22
CA ASP A 33 -21.28 -14.89 2.38
C ASP A 33 -21.28 -15.90 1.20
N SER A 34 -20.40 -15.84 0.19
CA SER A 34 -20.39 -16.93 -0.81
C SER A 34 -19.06 -17.15 -1.54
N GLY A 35 -18.29 -18.14 -1.06
CA GLY A 35 -17.10 -18.67 -1.73
C GLY A 35 -15.84 -17.79 -1.62
N PRO A 36 -14.64 -18.33 -1.94
CA PRO A 36 -13.43 -17.51 -2.00
C PRO A 36 -13.65 -16.43 -3.05
N CYS A 37 -13.69 -15.18 -2.60
CA CYS A 37 -13.72 -14.02 -3.48
C CYS A 37 -12.58 -14.20 -4.50
N ALA A 38 -12.90 -14.17 -5.79
CA ALA A 38 -11.86 -14.18 -6.81
C ALA A 38 -10.94 -12.98 -6.54
N GLU A 39 -9.73 -13.25 -6.04
CA GLU A 39 -8.79 -12.20 -5.66
C GLU A 39 -8.40 -11.41 -6.91
N ASP A 40 -8.67 -10.10 -6.91
CA ASP A 40 -8.24 -9.25 -8.01
C ASP A 40 -6.70 -9.12 -7.94
N PRO A 41 -5.95 -9.58 -8.96
CA PRO A 41 -4.50 -9.39 -9.01
C PRO A 41 -4.09 -7.92 -9.01
N SER A 42 -5.01 -7.01 -9.34
CA SER A 42 -4.81 -5.56 -9.29
C SER A 42 -5.00 -4.99 -7.89
N CYS A 43 -5.82 -5.61 -7.05
CA CYS A 43 -6.12 -5.16 -5.69
C CYS A 43 -6.28 -6.32 -4.70
N PRO A 44 -5.16 -6.90 -4.22
CA PRO A 44 -5.25 -8.03 -3.29
C PRO A 44 -5.95 -7.61 -2.00
N SER A 45 -6.82 -8.51 -1.51
CA SER A 45 -7.54 -8.30 -0.25
C SER A 45 -6.58 -8.34 0.93
N ARG A 46 -6.93 -7.65 2.02
CA ARG A 46 -6.13 -7.65 3.25
C ARG A 46 -6.00 -9.05 3.85
N PRO A 47 -7.08 -9.85 3.97
CA PRO A 47 -7.00 -11.23 4.41
C PRO A 47 -6.08 -12.08 3.53
N HIS A 48 -6.07 -11.87 2.21
CA HIS A 48 -5.15 -12.56 1.32
C HIS A 48 -3.69 -12.19 1.59
N ILE A 49 -3.38 -10.90 1.78
CA ILE A 49 -2.04 -10.46 2.17
C ILE A 49 -1.59 -11.10 3.48
N ILE A 50 -2.46 -11.17 4.50
CA ILE A 50 -2.17 -11.79 5.80
C ILE A 50 -1.84 -13.28 5.61
N ARG A 51 -2.65 -14.02 4.84
CA ARG A 51 -2.41 -15.44 4.53
C ARG A 51 -1.10 -15.66 3.77
N CYS A 52 -0.80 -14.81 2.80
CA CYS A 52 0.46 -14.89 2.06
C CYS A 52 1.65 -14.56 2.97
N ALA A 53 1.54 -13.53 3.81
CA ALA A 53 2.60 -13.14 4.74
C ALA A 53 2.91 -14.26 5.74
N SER A 54 1.89 -14.89 6.32
CA SER A 54 2.10 -16.03 7.23
C SER A 54 2.70 -17.27 6.55
N LYS A 55 2.55 -17.40 5.23
CA LYS A 55 3.11 -18.53 4.47
C LYS A 55 4.54 -18.30 4.00
N TYR A 56 4.87 -17.06 3.62
CA TYR A 56 6.14 -16.74 2.96
C TYR A 56 7.12 -15.97 3.84
N LEU A 57 6.64 -15.26 4.87
CA LEU A 57 7.47 -14.39 5.72
C LEU A 57 7.63 -14.94 7.16
N ASP A 58 6.58 -15.50 7.74
CA ASP A 58 6.63 -16.18 9.06
C ASP A 58 7.32 -17.54 8.92
N LYS A 59 8.62 -17.59 9.24
CA LYS A 59 9.48 -18.77 9.08
C LYS A 59 9.38 -19.68 10.29
N ASN A 60 9.21 -19.11 11.47
CA ASN A 60 9.11 -19.87 12.72
C ASN A 60 7.68 -20.38 12.97
N GLN A 61 6.72 -19.99 12.13
CA GLN A 61 5.30 -20.36 12.15
C GLN A 61 4.60 -20.00 13.46
N ASN A 62 5.03 -18.92 14.11
CA ASN A 62 4.46 -18.44 15.37
C ASN A 62 3.18 -17.59 15.14
N LYS A 63 2.73 -17.41 13.89
CA LYS A 63 1.61 -16.55 13.46
C LYS A 63 1.82 -15.06 13.71
N MET A 64 3.06 -14.67 13.96
CA MET A 64 3.51 -13.30 14.13
C MET A 64 4.61 -13.06 13.10
N LEU A 65 4.79 -11.83 12.67
CA LEU A 65 5.94 -11.47 11.85
C LEU A 65 6.92 -10.70 12.70
N GLU A 66 8.00 -11.36 13.11
CA GLU A 66 9.04 -10.74 13.92
C GLU A 66 9.84 -9.74 13.08
N ARG A 67 10.42 -8.74 13.75
CA ARG A 67 11.27 -7.74 13.11
C ARG A 67 12.39 -8.39 12.30
N GLU A 68 13.02 -9.42 12.84
CA GLU A 68 14.13 -10.14 12.22
C GLU A 68 13.70 -10.87 10.95
N GLU A 69 12.52 -11.47 10.94
CA GLU A 69 11.97 -12.17 9.77
C GLU A 69 11.64 -11.18 8.64
N LEU A 70 11.05 -10.03 9.00
CA LEU A 70 10.75 -8.96 8.06
C LEU A 70 12.03 -8.31 7.52
N GLU A 71 13.04 -8.12 8.37
CA GLU A 71 14.34 -7.59 7.97
C GLU A 71 15.08 -8.55 7.04
N GLU A 72 15.08 -9.85 7.34
CA GLU A 72 15.67 -10.87 6.48
C GLU A 72 14.96 -10.91 5.13
N ALA A 73 13.63 -10.86 5.12
CA ALA A 73 12.84 -10.81 3.90
C ALA A 73 13.19 -9.57 3.05
N ILE A 74 13.27 -8.39 3.67
CA ILE A 74 13.67 -7.13 2.99
C ILE A 74 15.10 -7.22 2.45
N ASN A 75 16.01 -7.80 3.21
CA ASN A 75 17.40 -7.96 2.80
C ASN A 75 17.55 -8.94 1.64
N SER A 76 16.68 -9.97 1.58
CA SER A 76 16.63 -10.95 0.49
C SER A 76 16.13 -10.37 -0.83
N LEU A 77 15.42 -9.23 -0.80
CA LEU A 77 14.91 -8.60 -2.01
C LEU A 77 16.05 -8.16 -2.93
N PRO A 78 15.95 -8.40 -4.25
CA PRO A 78 16.91 -7.90 -5.21
C PRO A 78 16.98 -6.37 -5.13
N TRP A 79 18.17 -5.80 -5.37
CA TRP A 79 18.42 -4.36 -5.22
C TRP A 79 17.42 -3.46 -5.96
N LEU A 80 16.84 -3.93 -7.07
CA LEU A 80 15.82 -3.23 -7.84
C LEU A 80 14.46 -3.19 -7.10
N ALA A 81 14.10 -4.28 -6.42
CA ALA A 81 12.90 -4.35 -5.57
C ALA A 81 13.05 -3.54 -4.28
N ARG A 82 14.28 -3.23 -3.84
CA ARG A 82 14.51 -2.27 -2.74
C ARG A 82 14.01 -0.85 -3.06
N GLY A 83 13.77 -0.53 -4.34
CA GLY A 83 13.06 0.69 -4.73
C GLY A 83 11.63 0.76 -4.18
N VAL A 84 10.96 -0.39 -4.02
CA VAL A 84 9.63 -0.49 -3.40
C VAL A 84 9.68 -0.17 -1.90
N LEU A 85 10.82 -0.32 -1.21
CA LEU A 85 10.97 0.10 0.19
C LEU A 85 10.79 1.61 0.40
N LYS A 86 10.99 2.43 -0.65
CA LYS A 86 10.63 3.86 -0.59
C LYS A 86 9.12 4.10 -0.53
N ILE A 87 8.32 3.11 -0.97
CA ILE A 87 6.87 3.18 -1.09
C ILE A 87 6.18 2.55 0.13
N ILE A 88 6.58 1.33 0.48
CA ILE A 88 6.02 0.60 1.65
C ILE A 88 6.65 1.04 2.97
N GLY A 89 7.90 1.55 2.96
CA GLY A 89 8.65 1.94 4.14
C GLY A 89 9.76 0.93 4.49
N SER A 90 10.72 1.36 5.30
CA SER A 90 11.69 0.46 5.95
C SER A 90 10.98 -0.48 6.93
N VAL A 91 11.69 -1.52 7.41
CA VAL A 91 11.22 -2.40 8.51
C VAL A 91 10.61 -1.57 9.63
N ASP A 92 11.31 -0.52 10.09
CA ASP A 92 10.82 0.36 11.16
C ASP A 92 9.47 1.00 10.86
N LYS A 93 9.24 1.44 9.61
CA LYS A 93 7.99 2.08 9.20
C LYS A 93 6.84 1.09 9.06
N ILE A 94 7.16 -0.16 8.73
CA ILE A 94 6.17 -1.24 8.70
C ILE A 94 5.79 -1.59 10.13
N MET A 95 6.77 -1.83 11.01
CA MET A 95 6.53 -2.06 12.44
C MET A 95 5.72 -0.92 13.06
N GLU A 96 6.14 0.34 12.92
CA GLU A 96 5.42 1.51 13.46
C GLU A 96 3.94 1.61 13.03
N LYS A 97 3.55 1.04 11.89
CA LYS A 97 2.19 1.14 11.34
C LYS A 97 1.35 -0.11 11.50
N CYS A 98 2.00 -1.26 11.63
CA CYS A 98 1.39 -2.58 11.58
C CYS A 98 1.44 -3.30 12.91
N ASP A 99 2.39 -2.97 13.79
CA ASP A 99 2.48 -3.45 15.16
C ASP A 99 1.59 -2.55 16.04
N ALA A 100 0.42 -3.05 16.44
CA ALA A 100 -0.59 -2.24 17.14
C ALA A 100 -0.30 -2.19 18.65
N ASP A 101 0.14 -3.32 19.22
CA ASP A 101 0.44 -3.45 20.64
C ASP A 101 1.90 -3.12 21.00
N ASN A 102 2.74 -2.88 20.00
CA ASN A 102 4.15 -2.48 20.10
C ASN A 102 5.01 -3.55 20.79
N ASP A 103 4.70 -4.82 20.56
CA ASP A 103 5.45 -5.94 21.12
C ASP A 103 6.73 -6.30 20.32
N GLY A 104 6.93 -5.65 19.17
CA GLY A 104 8.09 -5.90 18.30
C GLY A 104 7.86 -6.99 17.27
N ALA A 105 6.64 -7.50 17.16
CA ALA A 105 6.17 -8.38 16.10
C ALA A 105 4.85 -7.86 15.52
N ILE A 106 4.44 -8.39 14.36
CA ILE A 106 3.14 -8.08 13.77
C ILE A 106 2.29 -9.33 13.85
N GLY A 107 1.36 -9.37 14.81
CA GLY A 107 0.39 -10.44 14.92
C GLY A 107 -0.58 -10.45 13.73
N MET A 108 -0.65 -11.58 13.04
CA MET A 108 -1.49 -11.74 11.85
C MET A 108 -2.99 -11.65 12.16
N GLU A 109 -3.39 -12.08 13.36
CA GLU A 109 -4.79 -12.13 13.81
C GLU A 109 -5.17 -10.97 14.74
N THR A 110 -4.19 -10.23 15.29
CA THR A 110 -4.39 -9.16 16.28
C THR A 110 -4.06 -7.79 15.69
N ASP A 111 -2.83 -7.59 15.24
CA ASP A 111 -2.33 -6.27 14.85
C ASP A 111 -2.74 -5.90 13.45
N MET A 112 -2.69 -6.85 12.52
CA MET A 112 -3.19 -6.65 11.17
C MET A 112 -4.66 -6.19 11.21
N PRO A 113 -5.65 -6.90 11.80
CA PRO A 113 -7.01 -6.39 11.90
C PRO A 113 -7.11 -5.01 12.57
N ALA A 114 -6.40 -4.79 13.67
CA ALA A 114 -6.42 -3.52 14.41
C ALA A 114 -5.84 -2.32 13.64
N THR A 115 -4.95 -2.55 12.67
CA THR A 115 -4.26 -1.50 11.90
C THR A 115 -4.79 -1.35 10.47
N GLU A 116 -6.07 -1.65 10.23
CA GLU A 116 -6.68 -1.58 8.89
C GLU A 116 -6.42 -0.30 8.12
N GLU A 117 -6.52 0.84 8.81
CA GLU A 117 -6.41 2.15 8.18
C GLU A 117 -4.97 2.67 8.07
N THR A 118 -4.01 2.01 8.75
CA THR A 118 -2.60 2.45 8.81
C THR A 118 -1.66 1.47 8.10
N CYS A 119 -1.79 0.18 8.41
CA CYS A 119 -1.00 -0.91 7.86
C CYS A 119 -1.57 -1.38 6.53
N LEU A 120 -0.81 -1.17 5.45
CA LEU A 120 -1.21 -1.57 4.09
C LEU A 120 -2.64 -1.10 3.72
N ALA A 121 -3.04 0.07 4.21
CA ALA A 121 -4.40 0.58 4.12
C ALA A 121 -4.90 0.75 2.68
N SER A 122 -4.01 1.13 1.76
CA SER A 122 -4.38 1.31 0.35
C SER A 122 -4.06 0.08 -0.50
N CYS A 123 -4.90 -0.13 -1.50
CA CYS A 123 -4.72 -1.14 -2.54
C CYS A 123 -3.30 -1.14 -3.13
N PHE A 124 -2.78 0.06 -3.43
CA PHE A 124 -1.43 0.24 -3.96
C PHE A 124 -0.35 -0.32 -3.02
N LYS A 125 -0.47 -0.08 -1.70
CA LYS A 125 0.46 -0.63 -0.71
C LYS A 125 0.38 -2.15 -0.65
N ARG A 126 -0.83 -2.72 -0.63
CA ARG A 126 -1.03 -4.19 -0.63
C ARG A 126 -0.45 -4.84 -1.88
N LYS A 127 -0.72 -4.27 -3.05
CA LYS A 127 -0.18 -4.74 -4.33
C LYS A 127 1.34 -4.67 -4.37
N ALA A 128 1.92 -3.55 -3.95
CA ALA A 128 3.37 -3.36 -3.91
C ALA A 128 4.03 -4.35 -2.94
N PHE A 129 3.42 -4.55 -1.76
CA PHE A 129 3.89 -5.50 -0.76
C PHE A 129 3.87 -6.94 -1.29
N LYS A 130 2.73 -7.38 -1.87
CA LYS A 130 2.62 -8.69 -2.52
C LYS A 130 3.66 -8.90 -3.62
N SER A 131 3.76 -7.94 -4.54
CA SER A 131 4.70 -8.02 -5.67
C SER A 131 6.17 -8.09 -5.23
N ALA A 132 6.50 -7.44 -4.12
CA ALA A 132 7.87 -7.46 -3.58
C ALA A 132 8.20 -8.80 -2.92
N PHE A 133 7.34 -9.28 -2.01
CA PHE A 133 7.69 -10.39 -1.12
C PHE A 133 7.18 -11.75 -1.58
N PHE A 134 6.03 -11.80 -2.24
CA PHE A 134 5.36 -13.05 -2.62
C PHE A 134 4.57 -12.88 -3.92
N PRO A 135 5.25 -12.60 -5.05
CA PRO A 135 4.59 -12.38 -6.34
C PRO A 135 3.78 -13.59 -6.82
N GLU A 136 4.17 -14.80 -6.40
CA GLU A 136 3.54 -16.08 -6.76
C GLU A 136 2.40 -16.49 -5.82
N CYS A 137 1.98 -15.66 -4.86
CA CYS A 137 0.84 -15.99 -4.01
C CYS A 137 -0.49 -15.73 -4.76
N ILE A 138 -1.21 -16.79 -5.16
CA ILE A 138 -2.45 -16.71 -5.98
C ILE A 138 -3.68 -17.31 -5.24
N GLU A 139 -3.63 -17.44 -3.92
CA GLU A 139 -4.71 -18.08 -3.12
C GLU A 139 -6.08 -17.40 -3.23
#